data_AF-A0A2C6XZT0-F1
#
_entry.id   AF-A0A2C6XZT0-F1
#
_cell.length_a   1.000
_cell.length_b   1.000
_cell.length_c   1.000
_cell.angle_alpha   90.00
_cell.angle_beta   90.00
_cell.angle_gamma   90.00
#
_symmetry.space_group_name_H-M   'P 1'
#
loop_
_entity.id
_entity.type
_entity.pdbx_description
1 polymer ?
#
loop_
_entity_poly.entity_id
_entity_poly.type
_entity_poly.pdbx_seq_one_letter_code
_entity_poly.pdbx_strand_id
1 'polypeptide(L)'
;MSLEPPARWPGANGQPVSCREKLKVLAENHREAAAMLRDLLEDAVLMGVDEAAMRRILAELVQSLPSPRRAGAPSGPAPGPTPGAGSAG
;
A
#
# COMPACT_ATOMS: atom_id res chain seq x y z
N MET A 1 -17.82 3.09 -12.08
CA MET A 1 -16.75 2.36 -11.35
C MET A 1 -17.46 1.34 -10.48
N SER A 2 -17.16 0.05 -10.65
CA SER A 2 -17.83 -1.02 -9.88
C SER A 2 -17.14 -1.18 -8.51
N LEU A 3 -17.90 -1.52 -7.46
CA LEU A 3 -17.35 -1.88 -6.14
C LEU A 3 -16.88 -3.36 -6.09
N GLU A 4 -16.96 -4.06 -7.21
CA GLU A 4 -16.45 -5.43 -7.35
C GLU A 4 -14.91 -5.46 -7.34
N PRO A 5 -14.30 -6.51 -6.77
CA PRO A 5 -12.86 -6.70 -6.83
C PRO A 5 -12.37 -6.84 -8.28
N PRO A 6 -11.14 -6.38 -8.58
CA PRO A 6 -10.57 -6.45 -9.91
C PRO A 6 -10.36 -7.91 -10.35
N ALA A 7 -10.57 -8.15 -11.66
CA ALA A 7 -10.36 -9.46 -12.27
C ALA A 7 -8.87 -9.89 -12.31
N ARG A 8 -7.95 -8.92 -12.24
CA ARG A 8 -6.49 -9.17 -12.28
C ARG A 8 -5.80 -8.34 -11.22
N TRP A 9 -4.97 -8.99 -10.41
CA TRP A 9 -4.16 -8.37 -9.37
C TRP A 9 -2.68 -8.37 -9.81
N PRO A 10 -2.06 -7.19 -10.02
CA PRO A 10 -0.66 -7.13 -10.45
C PRO A 10 0.28 -7.59 -9.32
N GLY A 11 1.20 -8.50 -9.64
CA GLY A 11 2.28 -8.89 -8.75
C GLY A 11 3.48 -7.96 -8.85
N ALA A 12 4.33 -7.97 -7.83
CA ALA A 12 5.54 -7.13 -7.76
C ALA A 12 6.59 -7.46 -8.84
N ASN A 13 6.52 -8.65 -9.44
CA ASN A 13 7.37 -9.09 -10.55
C ASN A 13 6.81 -8.73 -11.94
N GLY A 14 5.74 -7.92 -11.99
CA GLY A 14 5.05 -7.56 -13.24
C GLY A 14 4.11 -8.63 -13.79
N GLN A 15 4.06 -9.82 -13.18
CA GLN A 15 3.11 -10.88 -13.53
C GLN A 15 1.90 -10.85 -12.59
N PRO A 16 0.69 -11.20 -13.06
CA PRO A 16 -0.49 -11.23 -12.20
C PRO A 16 -0.38 -12.34 -11.14
N VAL A 17 -0.97 -12.11 -9.97
CA VAL A 17 -1.14 -13.16 -8.96
C VAL A 17 -2.06 -14.24 -9.53
N SER A 18 -1.60 -15.49 -9.59
CA SER A 18 -2.34 -16.61 -10.20
C SER A 18 -2.79 -17.69 -9.23
N CYS A 19 -2.23 -17.74 -8.02
CA CYS A 19 -2.62 -18.70 -6.98
C CYS A 19 -4.06 -18.42 -6.54
N ARG A 20 -4.92 -19.43 -6.68
CA ARG A 20 -6.37 -19.33 -6.43
C ARG A 20 -6.68 -18.89 -5.00
N GLU A 21 -5.98 -19.42 -4.02
CA GLU A 21 -6.17 -19.09 -2.61
C GLU A 21 -5.81 -17.62 -2.34
N LYS A 22 -4.70 -17.14 -2.90
CA LYS A 22 -4.31 -15.73 -2.80
C LYS A 22 -5.35 -14.81 -3.44
N LEU A 23 -5.85 -15.18 -4.62
CA LEU A 23 -6.88 -14.41 -5.31
C LEU A 23 -8.19 -14.34 -4.51
N LYS A 24 -8.59 -15.45 -3.88
CA LYS A 24 -9.76 -15.48 -2.99
C LYS A 24 -9.59 -14.48 -1.84
N VAL A 25 -8.47 -14.56 -1.12
CA VAL A 25 -8.18 -13.65 0.01
C VAL A 25 -8.15 -12.19 -0.44
N LEU A 26 -7.51 -11.87 -1.58
CA LEU A 26 -7.49 -10.50 -2.12
C LEU A 26 -8.90 -9.99 -2.45
N ALA A 27 -9.76 -10.84 -3.01
CA ALA A 27 -11.13 -10.50 -3.32
C ALA A 27 -11.99 -10.31 -2.06
N GLU A 28 -11.75 -11.09 -1.00
CA GLU A 28 -12.40 -10.93 0.31
C GLU A 28 -11.96 -9.61 0.97
N ASN A 29 -10.66 -9.37 1.08
CA ASN A 29 -10.10 -8.13 1.63
C ASN A 29 -10.62 -6.87 0.91
N HIS A 30 -10.74 -6.93 -0.42
CA HIS A 30 -11.28 -5.81 -1.21
C HIS A 30 -12.74 -5.51 -0.83
N ARG A 31 -13.57 -6.55 -0.70
CA ARG A 31 -14.98 -6.37 -0.34
C ARG A 31 -15.13 -5.83 1.07
N GLU A 32 -14.34 -6.32 2.01
CA GLU A 32 -14.31 -5.81 3.38
C GLU A 32 -13.91 -4.33 3.43
N ALA A 33 -12.83 -3.96 2.72
CA ALA A 33 -12.41 -2.57 2.63
C ALA A 33 -13.48 -1.67 1.96
N ALA A 34 -14.11 -2.14 0.88
CA ALA A 34 -15.18 -1.39 0.21
C ALA A 34 -16.39 -1.17 1.12
N ALA A 35 -16.77 -2.18 1.91
CA ALA A 35 -17.85 -2.05 2.89
C ALA A 35 -17.49 -1.03 3.97
N MET A 36 -16.31 -1.16 4.61
CA MET A 36 -15.86 -0.22 5.65
C MET A 36 -15.75 1.23 5.14
N LEU A 37 -15.21 1.44 3.95
CA LEU A 37 -15.07 2.78 3.37
C LEU A 37 -16.41 3.41 3.03
N ARG A 38 -17.41 2.60 2.63
CA ARG A 38 -18.78 3.09 2.43
C ARG A 38 -19.39 3.53 3.76
N ASP A 39 -19.31 2.69 4.78
CA ASP A 39 -19.90 2.98 6.09
C ASP A 39 -19.26 4.26 6.68
N LEU A 40 -17.93 4.42 6.58
CA LEU A 40 -17.22 5.65 6.98
C LEU A 40 -17.68 6.90 6.21
N LEU A 41 -17.95 6.76 4.91
CA LEU A 41 -18.44 7.87 4.08
C LEU A 41 -19.87 8.25 4.49
N GLU A 42 -20.74 7.26 4.69
CA GLU A 42 -22.13 7.47 5.13
C GLU A 42 -22.18 8.19 6.47
N ASP A 43 -21.41 7.72 7.46
CA ASP A 43 -21.33 8.34 8.78
C ASP A 43 -20.86 9.80 8.70
N ALA A 44 -19.82 10.08 7.91
CA ALA A 44 -19.31 11.45 7.75
C ALA A 44 -20.33 12.39 7.10
N VAL A 45 -21.04 11.92 6.06
CA VAL A 45 -22.09 12.70 5.42
C VAL A 45 -23.26 12.94 6.38
N LEU A 46 -23.66 11.95 7.17
CA LEU A 46 -24.69 12.10 8.21
C LEU A 46 -24.29 13.13 9.28
N MET A 47 -23.00 13.25 9.59
CA MET A 47 -22.45 14.27 10.50
C MET A 47 -22.27 15.66 9.85
N GLY A 48 -22.62 15.83 8.57
CA GLY A 48 -22.56 17.11 7.86
C GLY A 48 -21.21 17.42 7.20
N VAL A 49 -20.33 16.42 7.04
CA VAL A 49 -19.10 16.57 6.26
C VAL A 49 -19.44 16.60 4.77
N ASP A 50 -18.79 17.49 4.01
CA ASP A 50 -18.88 17.49 2.55
C ASP A 50 -18.40 16.15 1.95
N GLU A 51 -19.25 15.51 1.13
CA GLU A 51 -18.98 14.18 0.58
C GLU A 51 -17.68 14.17 -0.25
N ALA A 52 -17.47 15.21 -1.07
CA ALA A 52 -16.28 15.31 -1.92
C ALA A 52 -15.01 15.51 -1.10
N ALA A 53 -15.07 16.25 0.01
CA ALA A 53 -13.99 16.37 0.98
C ALA A 53 -13.70 15.02 1.67
N MET A 54 -14.72 14.30 2.14
CA MET A 54 -14.52 13.01 2.80
C MET A 54 -13.88 11.98 1.85
N ARG A 55 -14.31 11.93 0.58
CA ARG A 55 -13.69 11.07 -0.45
C ARG A 55 -12.20 11.36 -0.62
N ARG A 56 -11.79 12.64 -0.61
CA ARG A 56 -10.38 13.04 -0.68
C ARG A 56 -9.61 12.61 0.57
N ILE A 57 -10.16 12.85 1.75
CA ILE A 57 -9.55 12.44 3.03
C ILE A 57 -9.30 10.94 3.09
N LEU A 58 -10.28 10.12 2.71
CA LEU A 58 -10.12 8.65 2.67
C LEU A 58 -9.05 8.22 1.65
N ALA A 59 -9.01 8.86 0.48
CA ALA A 59 -7.99 8.57 -0.53
C ALA A 59 -6.57 8.97 -0.08
N GLU A 60 -6.43 10.09 0.62
CA GLU A 60 -5.17 10.54 1.21
C GLU A 60 -4.71 9.62 2.35
N LEU A 61 -5.64 9.18 3.20
CA LEU A 61 -5.36 8.21 4.26
C LEU A 61 -4.76 6.93 3.67
N VAL A 62 -5.38 6.36 2.63
CA VAL A 62 -4.87 5.14 1.96
C VAL A 62 -3.47 5.35 1.37
N GLN A 63 -3.20 6.53 0.80
CA GLN A 63 -1.86 6.88 0.27
C GLN A 63 -0.81 7.06 1.37
N SER A 64 -1.22 7.47 2.57
CA SER A 64 -0.33 7.70 3.71
C SER A 64 0.06 6.43 4.47
N LEU A 65 -0.60 5.30 4.18
CA LEU A 65 -0.34 4.04 4.90
C LEU A 65 1.12 3.61 4.74
N PRO A 66 1.82 3.27 5.84
CA PRO A 66 3.21 2.87 5.78
C PRO A 66 3.38 1.59 4.96
N SER A 67 4.48 1.50 4.22
CA SER A 67 4.78 0.27 3.48
C SER A 67 5.03 -0.89 4.46
N PRO A 68 4.43 -2.07 4.24
CA PRO A 68 4.71 -3.26 5.03
C PRO A 68 6.09 -3.87 4.73
N ARG A 69 6.84 -3.31 3.75
CA ARG A 69 8.25 -3.67 3.53
C ARG A 69 9.04 -3.22 4.76
N ARG A 70 9.56 -4.21 5.50
CA ARG A 70 10.31 -4.06 6.74
C ARG A 70 11.26 -2.85 6.69
N ALA A 71 11.12 -1.92 7.63
CA ALA A 71 12.04 -0.79 7.86
C ALA A 71 13.43 -1.28 8.33
N GLY A 72 14.14 -2.01 7.47
CA GLY A 72 15.38 -2.69 7.85
C GLY A 72 16.06 -3.39 6.69
N ALA A 73 16.55 -2.60 5.72
CA ALA A 73 17.73 -2.95 4.92
C ALA A 73 18.22 -1.67 4.23
N PRO A 74 19.39 -1.12 4.61
CA PRO A 74 20.06 -0.16 3.73
C PRO A 74 20.48 -0.92 2.47
N SER A 75 19.76 -0.71 1.37
CA SER A 75 20.25 -1.08 0.03
C SER A 75 21.19 0.01 -0.46
N GLY A 76 22.32 0.15 0.23
CA GLY A 76 23.48 0.90 -0.24
C GLY A 76 24.67 -0.04 -0.28
N PRO A 77 25.51 -0.04 -1.32
CA PRO A 77 26.75 -0.79 -1.28
C PRO A 77 27.58 -0.29 -0.10
N ALA A 78 28.08 -1.22 0.73
CA ALA A 78 28.99 -0.89 1.82
C ALA A 78 30.14 -0.03 1.27
N PRO A 79 30.55 1.06 1.96
CA PRO A 79 31.76 1.77 1.57
C PRO A 79 32.92 0.77 1.60
N GLY A 80 33.59 0.60 0.47
CA GLY A 80 34.73 -0.31 0.32
C GLY A 80 35.83 0.01 1.34
N PRO A 81 36.72 -0.95 1.63
CA PRO A 81 37.78 -0.74 2.59
C PRO A 81 38.64 0.45 2.15
N THR A 82 38.72 1.47 2.99
CA THR A 82 39.68 2.56 2.84
C THR A 82 41.08 1.96 2.72
N PRO A 83 41.84 2.24 1.64
CA PRO A 83 43.21 1.77 1.55
C PRO A 83 44.02 2.44 2.66
N GLY A 84 44.72 1.63 3.43
CA GLY A 84 45.58 2.07 4.51
C GLY A 84 46.57 3.11 4.01
N ALA A 85 46.58 4.27 4.68
CA ALA A 85 47.67 5.21 4.58
C ALA A 85 48.91 4.58 5.24
N GLY A 86 49.71 3.90 4.42
CA GLY A 86 51.11 3.68 4.69
C GLY A 86 51.95 4.85 4.16
N SER A 87 53.14 5.00 4.74
CA SER A 87 54.19 5.99 4.46
C SER A 87 53.94 7.40 5.02
N ALA A 88 54.91 8.11 5.58
CA ALA A 88 56.34 7.89 5.79
C ALA A 88 56.86 9.03 6.69
N GLY A 89 57.99 8.81 7.38
CA GLY A 89 58.77 9.87 8.02
C GLY A 89 58.96 9.68 9.51
#